data_AF-A0A167QJH1-F1
#
_entry.id   AF-A0A167QJH1-F1
#
_cell.length_a   1.000
_cell.length_b   1.000
_cell.length_c   1.000
_cell.angle_alpha   90.00
_cell.angle_beta   90.00
_cell.angle_gamma   90.00
#
_symmetry.space_group_name_H-M   'P 1'
#
loop_
_entity.id
_entity.type
_entity.pdbx_description
1 polymer ?
#
loop_
_entity_poly.entity_id
_entity_poly.type
_entity_poly.pdbx_seq_one_letter_code
_entity_poly.pdbx_strand_id
1 'polypeptide(L)'
;MRITPCLYILPVASTFAASAFPSIPDLARSVSYGARSAYQHSHSLISSTAQYLGHRKAGGKRVKRQSQTCIVRGSQFPMGSKPNGTTSSGTSTSLAAAAGTSQVANGVSPSPSVASSPPSSATPSSAAPASTNQAGDPAGWNLVQTYSGTSFFDGWDFWDTADPTHGTVSYVSQSDAQTMSLVSASSESAIMRVSTAQPFPSQYQYRPSIRITTQRSFTGGLLVADINHMPEGCGTWPAFWTNGPNWPAGGEIDIIEGVADATHNTASIHTNPGCTIPYDYGASGTPALAGSEGYNCAAEETNDSGCGLTDTTPNNYGTPFNNAGGGVFAMKWDSTGIAVYFWSRSNIPSDITNSEPNPANWPEPIGAWPASQCNPYEYFYNNVAIFDTTLCGDWAGGAWSSVAYGASQSCAQSTGYSTCQSYVAAQGAAFSDAYWEVYSVKLYQQAGMGS
;
A
#
# COMPACT_ATOMS: atom_id res chain seq x y z
N MET A 1 1.86 27.68 -29.20
CA MET A 1 3.29 27.34 -29.44
C MET A 1 3.59 26.03 -28.72
N ARG A 2 4.51 25.19 -29.21
CA ARG A 2 5.05 24.05 -28.43
C ARG A 2 6.51 24.35 -28.12
N ILE A 3 6.87 24.22 -26.84
CA ILE A 3 8.25 24.24 -26.35
C ILE A 3 8.64 22.79 -26.08
N THR A 4 9.87 22.40 -26.38
CA THR A 4 10.40 21.07 -26.11
C THR A 4 11.81 21.23 -25.57
N PRO A 5 12.14 20.71 -24.37
CA PRO A 5 13.48 20.83 -23.80
C PRO A 5 14.46 19.90 -24.52
N CYS A 6 15.70 20.35 -24.70
CA CYS A 6 16.80 19.50 -25.16
C CYS A 6 17.55 18.91 -23.95
N LEU A 7 17.71 17.60 -23.92
CA LEU A 7 18.51 16.90 -22.92
C LEU A 7 20.01 17.08 -23.21
N TYR A 8 20.80 17.44 -22.20
CA TYR A 8 22.26 17.52 -22.29
C TYR A 8 22.88 16.17 -21.93
N ILE A 9 23.82 15.68 -22.75
CA ILE A 9 24.70 14.54 -22.43
C ILE A 9 26.15 15.00 -22.65
N LEU A 10 26.98 14.88 -21.62
CA LEU A 10 28.41 15.24 -21.66
C LEU A 10 29.28 14.00 -21.83
N PRO A 11 30.06 13.88 -22.93
CA PRO A 11 31.08 12.86 -23.04
C PRO A 11 32.40 13.33 -22.38
N VAL A 12 32.76 12.75 -21.24
CA VAL A 12 34.09 12.95 -20.65
C VAL A 12 35.09 12.02 -21.35
N ALA A 13 35.90 12.58 -22.24
CA ALA A 13 37.11 11.91 -22.70
C ALA A 13 38.21 12.01 -21.63
N SER A 14 39.01 10.96 -21.48
CA SER A 14 40.24 10.98 -20.67
C SER A 14 41.31 10.12 -21.34
N THR A 15 42.53 10.63 -21.36
CA THR A 15 43.61 10.15 -22.24
C THR A 15 44.37 8.96 -21.66
N PHE A 16 44.70 8.00 -22.52
CA PHE A 16 45.66 6.94 -22.20
C PHE A 16 47.07 7.48 -21.94
N ALA A 17 47.74 6.91 -20.94
CA ALA A 17 49.20 6.76 -20.89
C ALA A 17 49.48 5.26 -20.68
N ALA A 18 50.49 4.70 -21.35
CA ALA A 18 50.66 3.25 -21.45
C ALA A 18 52.11 2.78 -21.26
N SER A 19 52.31 1.93 -20.25
CA SER A 19 53.48 1.07 -20.03
C SER A 19 53.11 0.03 -18.94
N ALA A 20 53.48 -1.26 -19.00
CA ALA A 20 54.03 -2.05 -20.11
C ALA A 20 53.55 -3.52 -20.01
N PHE A 21 53.65 -4.28 -21.11
CA PHE A 21 53.36 -5.73 -21.22
C PHE A 21 54.56 -6.60 -20.78
N PRO A 22 54.46 -7.94 -20.50
CA PRO A 22 53.51 -8.97 -21.03
C PRO A 22 52.69 -9.74 -19.94
N SER A 23 51.43 -10.20 -20.09
CA SER A 23 50.74 -11.06 -21.11
C SER A 23 51.24 -12.53 -21.14
N ILE A 24 50.48 -13.60 -21.39
CA ILE A 24 49.14 -13.94 -21.99
C ILE A 24 48.65 -15.31 -21.41
N PRO A 25 47.42 -15.86 -21.63
CA PRO A 25 46.17 -15.35 -22.26
C PRO A 25 44.89 -15.56 -21.37
N ASP A 26 43.70 -15.61 -22.00
CA ASP A 26 42.40 -16.14 -21.53
C ASP A 26 41.59 -15.41 -20.44
N LEU A 27 41.16 -14.17 -20.75
CA LEU A 27 39.82 -13.70 -20.32
C LEU A 27 39.19 -12.68 -21.29
N ALA A 28 38.75 -13.14 -22.47
CA ALA A 28 38.18 -12.27 -23.52
C ALA A 28 36.91 -12.82 -24.19
N ARG A 29 35.98 -13.40 -23.42
CA ARG A 29 34.71 -13.96 -23.96
C ARG A 29 33.43 -13.63 -23.18
N SER A 30 33.40 -12.52 -22.43
CA SER A 30 32.24 -12.13 -21.59
C SER A 30 31.74 -10.69 -21.77
N VAL A 31 32.12 -9.97 -22.83
CA VAL A 31 31.59 -8.61 -23.13
C VAL A 31 31.16 -8.50 -24.60
N SER A 32 30.15 -9.29 -25.00
CA SER A 32 29.54 -9.19 -26.35
C SER A 32 28.09 -9.70 -26.44
N TYR A 33 27.58 -10.47 -25.47
CA TYR A 33 26.28 -11.14 -25.59
C TYR A 33 25.08 -10.36 -25.02
N GLY A 34 25.29 -9.33 -24.21
CA GLY A 34 24.19 -8.52 -23.63
C GLY A 34 23.51 -7.54 -24.60
N ALA A 35 24.20 -7.14 -25.69
CA ALA A 35 23.78 -6.01 -26.52
C ALA A 35 23.25 -6.40 -27.92
N ARG A 36 22.84 -7.65 -28.14
CA ARG A 36 22.20 -8.10 -29.41
C ARG A 36 20.89 -8.86 -29.24
N SER A 37 20.59 -9.41 -28.06
CA SER A 37 19.29 -10.07 -27.79
C SER A 37 18.13 -9.06 -27.80
N ALA A 38 18.32 -7.90 -27.19
CA ALA A 38 17.30 -6.84 -27.07
C ALA A 38 16.87 -6.17 -28.39
N TYR A 39 17.54 -6.44 -29.52
CA TYR A 39 17.17 -5.89 -30.84
C TYR A 39 16.56 -6.94 -31.80
N GLN A 40 16.35 -8.18 -31.34
CA GLN A 40 15.78 -9.26 -32.16
C GLN A 40 14.48 -9.89 -31.58
N HIS A 41 13.83 -9.23 -30.63
CA HIS A 41 12.47 -9.58 -30.18
C HIS A 41 11.41 -8.50 -30.45
N SER A 42 11.81 -7.26 -30.77
CA SER A 42 10.92 -6.17 -31.16
C SER A 42 10.37 -6.26 -32.60
N HIS A 43 10.51 -7.40 -33.29
CA HIS A 43 10.16 -7.54 -34.71
C HIS A 43 9.37 -8.81 -35.08
N SER A 44 9.00 -9.69 -34.13
CA SER A 44 8.20 -10.90 -34.40
C SER A 44 6.69 -10.75 -34.14
N LEU A 45 6.24 -9.64 -33.53
CA LEU A 45 4.84 -9.41 -33.15
C LEU A 45 4.08 -8.41 -34.05
N ILE A 46 4.65 -8.03 -35.20
CA ILE A 46 3.94 -7.25 -36.25
C ILE A 46 3.76 -8.11 -37.51
N SER A 47 3.13 -9.28 -37.34
CA SER A 47 2.88 -10.23 -38.45
C SER A 47 1.61 -11.08 -38.32
N SER A 48 0.71 -10.79 -37.37
CA SER A 48 -0.46 -11.64 -37.06
C SER A 48 -1.82 -10.91 -37.02
N THR A 49 -1.88 -9.62 -37.37
CA THR A 49 -3.12 -8.80 -37.29
C THR A 49 -3.40 -7.99 -38.56
N ALA A 50 -3.00 -8.51 -39.73
CA ALA A 50 -3.17 -7.88 -41.04
C ALA A 50 -3.94 -8.76 -42.06
N GLN A 51 -4.93 -9.53 -41.59
CA GLN A 51 -5.88 -10.27 -42.42
C GLN A 51 -7.34 -10.00 -42.03
N TYR A 52 -7.79 -8.74 -42.06
CA TYR A 52 -9.17 -8.40 -42.41
C TYR A 52 -9.27 -6.91 -42.80
N LEU A 53 -10.21 -6.60 -43.70
CA LEU A 53 -10.50 -5.26 -44.26
C LEU A 53 -9.37 -4.66 -45.12
N GLY A 54 -9.73 -3.98 -46.21
CA GLY A 54 -8.76 -3.59 -47.24
C GLY A 54 -9.02 -2.23 -47.90
N HIS A 55 -8.03 -1.80 -48.67
CA HIS A 55 -8.04 -0.69 -49.64
C HIS A 55 -8.52 0.70 -49.19
N ARG A 56 -7.56 1.63 -49.08
CA ARG A 56 -7.41 2.73 -50.07
C ARG A 56 -6.02 3.38 -50.00
N LYS A 57 -5.55 3.96 -51.11
CA LYS A 57 -4.25 4.63 -51.24
C LYS A 57 -4.40 6.16 -51.31
N ALA A 58 -3.64 6.85 -50.47
CA ALA A 58 -3.12 8.21 -50.67
C ALA A 58 -1.86 8.32 -49.78
N GLY A 59 -0.84 9.14 -50.02
CA GLY A 59 -0.66 10.20 -51.01
C GLY A 59 0.33 11.23 -50.45
N GLY A 60 1.59 10.83 -50.26
CA GLY A 60 2.50 11.49 -49.32
C GLY A 60 3.30 12.70 -49.85
N LYS A 61 4.06 13.33 -48.95
CA LYS A 61 5.13 14.31 -49.24
C LYS A 61 6.19 14.27 -48.13
N ARG A 62 7.48 14.20 -48.49
CA ARG A 62 8.62 14.44 -47.56
C ARG A 62 8.97 15.93 -47.59
N VAL A 63 9.30 16.49 -46.43
CA VAL A 63 9.83 17.86 -46.31
C VAL A 63 11.25 17.78 -45.72
N LYS A 64 12.23 18.37 -46.41
CA LYS A 64 13.58 18.59 -45.86
C LYS A 64 13.56 19.82 -44.95
N ARG A 65 14.33 19.82 -43.86
CA ARG A 65 14.74 21.05 -43.15
C ARG A 65 16.25 21.23 -43.27
N GLN A 66 16.67 22.49 -43.39
CA GLN A 66 18.08 22.89 -43.38
C GLN A 66 18.57 23.07 -41.94
N SER A 67 19.86 22.88 -41.72
CA SER A 67 20.54 23.23 -40.46
C SER A 67 21.00 24.68 -40.50
N GLN A 68 21.00 25.33 -39.33
CA GLN A 68 21.62 26.64 -39.13
C GLN A 68 22.27 26.65 -37.73
N THR A 69 23.48 27.19 -37.64
CA THR A 69 24.31 27.18 -36.43
C THR A 69 24.40 28.55 -35.78
N CYS A 70 24.48 28.59 -34.46
CA CYS A 70 24.77 29.80 -33.68
C CYS A 70 25.95 29.54 -32.73
N ILE A 71 26.72 30.59 -32.43
CA ILE A 71 27.93 30.57 -31.61
C ILE A 71 27.81 31.65 -30.53
N VAL A 72 28.09 31.31 -29.27
CA VAL A 72 28.31 32.29 -28.19
C VAL A 72 29.54 31.85 -27.37
N ARG A 73 30.28 32.81 -26.81
CA ARG A 73 31.52 32.62 -26.04
C ARG A 73 31.22 32.44 -24.54
N GLY A 74 32.15 31.80 -23.81
CA GLY A 74 32.08 31.66 -22.35
C GLY A 74 33.09 32.51 -21.56
N SER A 75 33.02 32.41 -20.24
CA SER A 75 33.95 32.97 -19.24
C SER A 75 34.01 32.04 -17.99
N GLN A 76 34.89 32.32 -17.02
CA GLN A 76 35.41 31.32 -16.07
C GLN A 76 35.15 31.63 -14.57
N PHE A 77 35.06 30.57 -13.74
CA PHE A 77 35.64 30.29 -12.39
C PHE A 77 36.05 31.44 -11.42
N PRO A 78 36.08 31.23 -10.07
CA PRO A 78 36.54 30.00 -9.37
C PRO A 78 35.80 29.59 -8.05
N MET A 79 36.40 28.64 -7.32
CA MET A 79 35.90 27.95 -6.10
C MET A 79 36.09 28.74 -4.77
N GLY A 80 35.44 28.25 -3.69
CA GLY A 80 35.69 28.62 -2.28
C GLY A 80 35.56 27.41 -1.32
N SER A 81 36.13 27.49 -0.12
CA SER A 81 36.49 26.33 0.73
C SER A 81 35.64 26.09 1.99
N LYS A 82 35.68 24.86 2.54
CA LYS A 82 35.28 24.53 3.93
C LYS A 82 36.31 25.03 4.97
N PRO A 83 35.91 25.17 6.25
CA PRO A 83 36.71 24.67 7.37
C PRO A 83 35.92 23.77 8.36
N ASN A 84 36.59 23.29 9.42
CA ASN A 84 36.09 22.31 10.40
C ASN A 84 35.29 22.94 11.57
N GLY A 85 34.51 22.10 12.26
CA GLY A 85 33.78 22.45 13.50
C GLY A 85 34.53 22.10 14.80
N THR A 86 33.79 22.06 15.92
CA THR A 86 34.31 21.77 17.28
C THR A 86 33.30 20.99 18.12
N THR A 87 33.77 20.32 19.17
CA THR A 87 33.00 19.48 20.10
C THR A 87 32.45 20.25 21.32
N SER A 88 31.38 19.71 21.93
CA SER A 88 31.12 19.85 23.37
C SER A 88 30.39 18.59 23.89
N SER A 89 30.45 18.35 25.20
CA SER A 89 29.90 17.17 25.88
C SER A 89 29.06 17.59 27.10
N GLY A 90 28.05 16.79 27.45
CA GLY A 90 27.07 17.18 28.48
C GLY A 90 26.17 16.05 28.99
N THR A 91 26.77 15.13 29.75
CA THR A 91 26.24 14.45 30.96
C THR A 91 24.78 13.97 31.00
N SER A 92 24.61 12.68 31.33
CA SER A 92 23.33 12.05 31.67
C SER A 92 22.92 12.24 33.14
N THR A 93 21.62 12.19 33.40
CA THR A 93 21.07 11.85 34.74
C THR A 93 19.75 11.12 34.59
N SER A 94 19.68 9.90 35.12
CA SER A 94 18.44 9.16 35.34
C SER A 94 18.09 9.18 36.83
N LEU A 95 16.81 9.15 37.16
CA LEU A 95 16.29 8.80 38.48
C LEU A 95 14.88 8.22 38.31
N ALA A 96 14.45 7.37 39.25
CA ALA A 96 13.29 6.50 39.06
C ALA A 96 12.31 6.53 40.24
N ALA A 97 11.07 6.12 39.93
CA ALA A 97 10.08 5.48 40.79
C ALA A 97 9.79 6.04 42.21
N ALA A 98 8.52 6.36 42.45
CA ALA A 98 7.89 6.26 43.76
C ALA A 98 6.51 5.60 43.60
N ALA A 99 6.18 4.63 44.46
CA ALA A 99 4.89 3.94 44.46
C ALA A 99 3.97 4.50 45.56
N GLY A 100 2.65 4.45 45.33
CA GLY A 100 1.63 4.79 46.32
C GLY A 100 0.58 3.69 46.41
N THR A 101 0.45 3.05 47.57
CA THR A 101 -0.50 1.97 47.84
C THR A 101 -1.67 2.44 48.70
N SER A 102 -2.87 1.90 48.43
CA SER A 102 -4.03 1.99 49.33
C SER A 102 -4.87 0.71 49.26
N GLN A 103 -5.19 0.15 50.43
CA GLN A 103 -6.27 -0.82 50.68
C GLN A 103 -7.42 -0.06 51.40
N VAL A 104 -8.63 -0.57 51.66
CA VAL A 104 -9.17 -1.95 51.57
C VAL A 104 -10.39 -1.98 50.60
N ALA A 105 -11.62 -2.53 50.79
CA ALA A 105 -12.36 -3.16 51.88
C ALA A 105 -13.41 -4.17 51.34
N ASN A 106 -14.07 -4.93 52.23
CA ASN A 106 -15.03 -5.99 51.87
C ASN A 106 -16.50 -5.51 51.76
N GLY A 107 -17.30 -6.21 50.96
CA GLY A 107 -18.78 -6.15 50.96
C GLY A 107 -19.35 -7.48 50.43
N VAL A 108 -20.37 -8.06 51.10
CA VAL A 108 -20.75 -9.48 50.91
C VAL A 108 -22.27 -9.66 50.81
N SER A 109 -22.74 -10.11 49.63
CA SER A 109 -23.96 -10.94 49.39
C SER A 109 -25.33 -10.33 49.82
N PRO A 110 -26.50 -11.00 49.58
CA PRO A 110 -26.75 -12.27 48.88
C PRO A 110 -27.81 -12.22 47.74
N SER A 111 -27.87 -13.32 46.98
CA SER A 111 -29.01 -13.66 46.09
C SER A 111 -30.06 -14.53 46.82
N PRO A 112 -31.30 -14.61 46.31
CA PRO A 112 -32.22 -15.73 46.56
C PRO A 112 -32.56 -16.53 45.28
N SER A 113 -33.06 -17.76 45.44
CA SER A 113 -33.47 -18.72 44.39
C SER A 113 -34.33 -19.85 45.03
N VAL A 114 -34.93 -20.85 44.34
CA VAL A 114 -34.88 -21.36 42.95
C VAL A 114 -36.31 -21.79 42.55
N ALA A 115 -36.71 -21.70 41.26
CA ALA A 115 -37.94 -22.35 40.76
C ALA A 115 -37.94 -22.66 39.25
N SER A 116 -38.67 -23.70 38.86
CA SER A 116 -39.02 -24.15 37.49
C SER A 116 -40.21 -25.15 37.63
N SER A 117 -40.81 -25.82 36.64
CA SER A 117 -40.63 -26.03 35.18
C SER A 117 -41.94 -26.68 34.64
N PRO A 118 -42.14 -27.01 33.33
CA PRO A 118 -41.32 -26.78 32.13
C PRO A 118 -42.15 -26.06 31.00
N PRO A 119 -42.26 -26.45 29.70
CA PRO A 119 -42.42 -25.45 28.63
C PRO A 119 -43.82 -25.37 27.99
N SER A 120 -44.05 -24.30 27.21
CA SER A 120 -45.12 -24.21 26.22
C SER A 120 -44.57 -23.58 24.93
N SER A 121 -44.76 -24.25 23.79
CA SER A 121 -44.22 -23.85 22.49
C SER A 121 -45.05 -22.73 21.84
N ALA A 122 -44.45 -21.55 21.68
CA ALA A 122 -44.96 -20.48 20.83
C ALA A 122 -43.78 -19.87 20.05
N THR A 123 -43.83 -19.93 18.72
CA THR A 123 -42.81 -19.33 17.83
C THR A 123 -42.99 -17.81 17.74
N PRO A 124 -42.02 -16.99 18.20
CA PRO A 124 -42.02 -15.57 17.90
C PRO A 124 -41.59 -15.37 16.44
N SER A 125 -42.39 -14.64 15.66
CA SER A 125 -41.90 -14.13 14.37
C SER A 125 -40.78 -13.14 14.63
N SER A 126 -39.67 -13.26 13.90
CA SER A 126 -38.50 -12.38 14.04
C SER A 126 -38.82 -10.98 13.50
N ALA A 127 -39.37 -10.12 14.35
CA ALA A 127 -39.40 -8.69 14.10
C ALA A 127 -37.96 -8.18 14.01
N ALA A 128 -37.61 -7.51 12.91
CA ALA A 128 -36.31 -6.88 12.78
C ALA A 128 -36.11 -5.83 13.89
N PRO A 129 -34.90 -5.69 14.46
CA PRO A 129 -34.63 -4.65 15.45
C PRO A 129 -34.88 -3.29 14.80
N ALA A 130 -35.75 -2.48 15.41
CA ALA A 130 -36.09 -1.17 14.88
C ALA A 130 -34.85 -0.27 14.89
N SER A 131 -34.55 0.36 13.75
CA SER A 131 -33.46 1.32 13.63
C SER A 131 -33.69 2.50 14.57
N THR A 132 -32.89 2.60 15.63
CA THR A 132 -32.78 3.82 16.42
C THR A 132 -32.16 4.89 15.53
N ASN A 133 -32.99 5.82 15.04
CA ASN A 133 -32.51 7.01 14.34
C ASN A 133 -31.66 7.82 15.30
N GLN A 134 -30.33 7.66 15.22
CA GLN A 134 -29.40 8.59 15.84
C GLN A 134 -29.63 9.98 15.22
N ALA A 135 -29.42 11.03 16.02
CA ALA A 135 -29.40 12.38 15.48
C ALA A 135 -28.20 12.50 14.52
N GLY A 136 -28.46 12.95 13.29
CA GLY A 136 -27.41 13.03 12.27
C GLY A 136 -26.28 13.97 12.66
N ASP A 137 -25.05 13.55 12.41
CA ASP A 137 -23.84 14.36 12.59
C ASP A 137 -23.93 15.67 11.78
N PRO A 138 -23.44 16.82 12.30
CA PRO A 138 -23.39 18.09 11.57
C PRO A 138 -22.61 18.07 10.24
N ALA A 139 -21.71 17.11 10.00
CA ALA A 139 -21.06 16.87 8.70
C ALA A 139 -21.77 15.82 7.81
N GLY A 140 -22.84 15.20 8.30
CA GLY A 140 -23.69 14.23 7.59
C GLY A 140 -23.14 12.80 7.45
N TRP A 141 -22.02 12.44 8.08
CA TRP A 141 -21.37 11.12 7.96
C TRP A 141 -21.97 10.11 8.94
N ASN A 142 -22.92 9.29 8.47
CA ASN A 142 -23.63 8.32 9.30
C ASN A 142 -22.91 6.96 9.25
N LEU A 143 -22.68 6.32 10.39
CA LEU A 143 -22.09 4.98 10.47
C LEU A 143 -23.05 3.95 9.83
N VAL A 144 -22.59 3.23 8.80
CA VAL A 144 -23.40 2.22 8.06
C VAL A 144 -22.89 0.79 8.22
N GLN A 145 -21.62 0.59 8.55
CA GLN A 145 -21.04 -0.73 8.79
C GLN A 145 -19.88 -0.63 9.78
N THR A 146 -19.74 -1.65 10.64
CA THR A 146 -18.58 -1.86 11.51
C THR A 146 -18.13 -3.31 11.39
N TYR A 147 -16.82 -3.53 11.41
CA TYR A 147 -16.17 -4.83 11.59
C TYR A 147 -15.23 -4.68 12.79
N SER A 148 -15.52 -5.36 13.90
CA SER A 148 -14.78 -5.22 15.17
C SER A 148 -15.13 -6.37 16.12
N GLY A 149 -14.24 -6.65 17.09
CA GLY A 149 -14.50 -7.65 18.13
C GLY A 149 -14.60 -9.08 17.58
N THR A 150 -15.23 -9.99 18.34
CA THR A 150 -15.27 -11.43 18.02
C THR A 150 -15.97 -11.75 16.69
N SER A 151 -16.83 -10.85 16.21
CA SER A 151 -17.56 -10.92 14.94
C SER A 151 -16.87 -10.18 13.79
N PHE A 152 -15.59 -9.79 13.93
CA PHE A 152 -14.87 -9.01 12.90
C PHE A 152 -14.95 -9.66 11.52
N PHE A 153 -14.77 -10.99 11.44
CA PHE A 153 -14.75 -11.75 10.19
C PHE A 153 -16.14 -12.09 9.61
N ASP A 154 -17.24 -11.84 10.33
CA ASP A 154 -18.57 -12.34 9.96
C ASP A 154 -19.12 -11.76 8.64
N GLY A 155 -18.60 -10.60 8.22
CA GLY A 155 -18.94 -9.92 6.96
C GLY A 155 -17.82 -9.91 5.91
N TRP A 156 -16.86 -10.85 6.00
CA TRP A 156 -15.75 -10.97 5.07
C TRP A 156 -15.67 -12.37 4.46
N ASP A 157 -15.38 -12.43 3.16
CA ASP A 157 -15.07 -13.67 2.45
C ASP A 157 -13.55 -13.86 2.36
N PHE A 158 -13.10 -15.10 2.54
CA PHE A 158 -11.69 -15.48 2.43
C PHE A 158 -11.36 -15.88 1.00
N TRP A 159 -10.36 -15.23 0.40
CA TRP A 159 -9.84 -15.60 -0.91
C TRP A 159 -8.85 -16.76 -0.73
N ASP A 160 -9.17 -17.95 -1.20
CA ASP A 160 -8.32 -19.16 -1.10
C ASP A 160 -7.77 -19.62 -2.46
N THR A 161 -7.81 -18.73 -3.46
CA THR A 161 -7.32 -18.99 -4.81
C THR A 161 -5.94 -18.35 -5.06
N ALA A 162 -5.40 -18.52 -6.28
CA ALA A 162 -4.11 -17.94 -6.66
C ALA A 162 -4.07 -16.42 -6.45
N ASP A 163 -2.89 -15.90 -6.16
CA ASP A 163 -2.63 -14.47 -6.03
C ASP A 163 -2.54 -13.81 -7.42
N PRO A 164 -3.35 -12.77 -7.72
CA PRO A 164 -3.25 -12.00 -8.96
C PRO A 164 -1.88 -11.35 -9.18
N THR A 165 -1.12 -11.05 -8.11
CA THR A 165 0.19 -10.38 -8.16
C THR A 165 1.38 -11.37 -8.19
N HIS A 166 1.09 -12.63 -8.55
CA HIS A 166 2.07 -13.71 -8.75
C HIS A 166 2.95 -14.04 -7.52
N GLY A 167 2.44 -13.78 -6.32
CA GLY A 167 3.10 -14.02 -5.05
C GLY A 167 3.56 -15.46 -4.82
N THR A 168 4.64 -15.58 -4.05
CA THR A 168 5.11 -16.82 -3.42
C THR A 168 4.34 -17.06 -2.13
N VAL A 169 3.02 -17.03 -2.26
CA VAL A 169 2.03 -17.10 -1.18
C VAL A 169 1.02 -18.19 -1.50
N SER A 170 0.42 -18.79 -0.49
CA SER A 170 -0.81 -19.56 -0.64
C SER A 170 -1.85 -18.93 0.26
N TYR A 171 -2.78 -18.18 -0.31
CA TYR A 171 -3.95 -17.75 0.45
C TYR A 171 -4.82 -18.96 0.79
N VAL A 172 -5.46 -18.97 1.96
CA VAL A 172 -6.14 -20.18 2.49
C VAL A 172 -7.55 -19.89 2.99
N SER A 173 -8.38 -20.95 3.00
CA SER A 173 -9.75 -20.91 3.47
C SER A 173 -9.84 -20.45 4.94
N GLN A 174 -10.98 -19.89 5.35
CA GLN A 174 -11.22 -19.49 6.75
C GLN A 174 -11.00 -20.66 7.74
N SER A 175 -11.42 -21.86 7.38
CA SER A 175 -11.21 -23.08 8.17
C SER A 175 -9.74 -23.48 8.31
N ASP A 176 -8.95 -23.34 7.25
CA ASP A 176 -7.51 -23.61 7.28
C ASP A 176 -6.75 -22.53 8.07
N ALA A 177 -7.14 -21.27 7.88
CA ALA A 177 -6.62 -20.13 8.61
C ALA A 177 -6.85 -20.29 10.13
N GLN A 178 -8.04 -20.70 10.55
CA GLN A 178 -8.36 -21.03 11.94
C GLN A 178 -7.55 -22.23 12.44
N THR A 179 -7.47 -23.31 11.66
CA THR A 179 -6.74 -24.54 12.03
C THR A 179 -5.23 -24.31 12.20
N MET A 180 -4.65 -23.38 11.43
CA MET A 180 -3.25 -22.98 11.53
C MET A 180 -3.00 -21.77 12.46
N SER A 181 -4.03 -21.26 13.15
CA SER A 181 -3.97 -20.05 13.99
C SER A 181 -3.47 -18.80 13.25
N LEU A 182 -3.77 -18.70 11.94
CA LEU A 182 -3.45 -17.54 11.10
C LEU A 182 -4.46 -16.40 11.26
N VAL A 183 -5.66 -16.70 11.75
CA VAL A 183 -6.66 -15.69 12.14
C VAL A 183 -7.21 -15.94 13.54
N SER A 184 -7.52 -14.85 14.24
CA SER A 184 -8.20 -14.86 15.53
C SER A 184 -8.92 -13.54 15.77
N ALA A 185 -10.09 -13.55 16.41
CA ALA A 185 -10.80 -12.35 16.83
C ALA A 185 -11.21 -12.47 18.31
N SER A 186 -10.89 -11.46 19.12
CA SER A 186 -11.26 -11.35 20.53
C SER A 186 -12.22 -10.16 20.75
N SER A 187 -12.50 -9.79 22.00
CA SER A 187 -13.24 -8.55 22.30
C SER A 187 -12.44 -7.27 21.99
N GLU A 188 -11.13 -7.39 21.81
CA GLU A 188 -10.17 -6.28 21.69
C GLU A 188 -9.73 -6.05 20.24
N SER A 189 -9.33 -7.12 19.53
CA SER A 189 -8.78 -7.02 18.18
C SER A 189 -9.05 -8.25 17.31
N ALA A 190 -8.90 -8.08 16.01
CA ALA A 190 -8.78 -9.16 15.03
C ALA A 190 -7.34 -9.20 14.49
N ILE A 191 -6.77 -10.40 14.40
CA ILE A 191 -5.41 -10.64 13.91
C ILE A 191 -5.48 -11.47 12.63
N MET A 192 -4.66 -11.11 11.64
CA MET A 192 -4.45 -11.84 10.39
C MET A 192 -2.94 -11.91 10.12
N ARG A 193 -2.36 -13.11 10.00
CA ARG A 193 -0.91 -13.29 9.92
C ARG A 193 -0.45 -14.23 8.81
N VAL A 194 0.76 -13.99 8.31
CA VAL A 194 1.53 -14.95 7.53
C VAL A 194 1.92 -16.15 8.41
N SER A 195 1.94 -17.35 7.83
CA SER A 195 2.34 -18.56 8.55
C SER A 195 3.83 -18.60 8.84
N THR A 196 4.21 -18.66 10.12
CA THR A 196 5.62 -18.75 10.55
C THR A 196 6.20 -20.18 10.51
N ALA A 197 5.40 -21.18 10.10
CA ALA A 197 5.77 -22.59 10.16
C ALA A 197 7.03 -22.94 9.33
N GLN A 198 7.84 -23.87 9.85
CA GLN A 198 8.99 -24.47 9.14
C GLN A 198 9.08 -25.99 9.34
N PRO A 199 8.99 -26.78 8.24
CA PRO A 199 8.43 -26.39 6.95
C PRO A 199 6.99 -25.88 7.10
N PHE A 200 6.48 -25.13 6.12
CA PHE A 200 5.04 -24.86 6.06
C PHE A 200 4.27 -26.14 5.64
N PRO A 201 2.97 -26.26 5.93
CA PRO A 201 2.23 -27.51 5.72
C PRO A 201 2.22 -27.96 4.26
N SER A 202 2.49 -29.25 4.03
CA SER A 202 2.82 -29.79 2.70
C SER A 202 1.65 -29.88 1.72
N GLN A 203 0.42 -29.51 2.12
CA GLN A 203 -0.69 -29.33 1.18
C GLN A 203 -0.62 -27.99 0.42
N TYR A 204 0.19 -27.03 0.87
CA TYR A 204 0.36 -25.73 0.21
C TYR A 204 1.65 -25.70 -0.62
N GLN A 205 1.59 -25.04 -1.78
CA GLN A 205 2.74 -24.87 -2.68
C GLN A 205 3.73 -23.83 -2.14
N TYR A 206 3.23 -22.83 -1.42
CA TYR A 206 4.00 -21.73 -0.85
C TYR A 206 3.59 -21.46 0.60
N ARG A 207 4.20 -20.45 1.23
CA ARG A 207 3.91 -20.07 2.62
C ARG A 207 2.44 -19.60 2.74
N PRO A 208 1.65 -20.18 3.66
CA PRO A 208 0.28 -19.75 3.86
C PRO A 208 0.17 -18.32 4.37
N SER A 209 -0.83 -17.59 3.87
CA SER A 209 -1.19 -16.23 4.29
C SER A 209 -2.70 -16.01 4.15
N ILE A 210 -3.17 -14.80 4.46
CA ILE A 210 -4.58 -14.41 4.45
C ILE A 210 -4.81 -13.31 3.40
N ARG A 211 -5.93 -13.44 2.67
CA ARG A 211 -6.58 -12.35 1.93
C ARG A 211 -8.07 -12.43 2.22
N ILE A 212 -8.65 -11.33 2.69
CA ILE A 212 -10.09 -11.22 2.96
C ILE A 212 -10.68 -10.01 2.24
N THR A 213 -11.92 -10.14 1.78
CA THR A 213 -12.68 -9.07 1.10
C THR A 213 -14.03 -8.87 1.80
N THR A 214 -14.51 -7.63 1.91
CA THR A 214 -15.83 -7.37 2.49
C THR A 214 -16.96 -7.89 1.60
N GLN A 215 -17.94 -8.55 2.19
CA GLN A 215 -19.19 -8.94 1.50
C GLN A 215 -20.02 -7.71 1.08
N ARG A 216 -19.91 -6.62 1.83
CA ARG A 216 -20.47 -5.32 1.47
C ARG A 216 -19.55 -4.60 0.48
N SER A 217 -20.09 -4.23 -0.68
CA SER A 217 -19.50 -3.21 -1.55
C SER A 217 -20.10 -1.82 -1.27
N PHE A 218 -19.43 -0.76 -1.73
CA PHE A 218 -19.88 0.63 -1.58
C PHE A 218 -19.42 1.53 -2.72
N THR A 219 -20.17 2.60 -2.97
CA THR A 219 -19.80 3.71 -3.86
C THR A 219 -19.87 5.02 -3.08
N GLY A 220 -18.73 5.70 -2.93
CA GLY A 220 -18.60 6.85 -2.03
C GLY A 220 -18.67 6.46 -0.54
N GLY A 221 -17.99 7.22 0.31
CA GLY A 221 -17.96 6.94 1.74
C GLY A 221 -16.76 7.54 2.48
N LEU A 222 -16.73 7.25 3.76
CA LEU A 222 -15.55 7.39 4.60
C LEU A 222 -15.25 6.02 5.23
N LEU A 223 -14.16 5.39 4.80
CA LEU A 223 -13.70 4.11 5.33
C LEU A 223 -12.56 4.36 6.33
N VAL A 224 -12.78 4.04 7.60
CA VAL A 224 -11.84 4.26 8.70
C VAL A 224 -11.37 2.92 9.24
N ALA A 225 -10.05 2.71 9.30
CA ALA A 225 -9.43 1.53 9.89
C ALA A 225 -8.56 1.93 11.09
N ASP A 226 -8.86 1.38 12.26
CA ASP A 226 -8.07 1.51 13.49
C ASP A 226 -7.21 0.26 13.67
N ILE A 227 -5.89 0.41 13.59
CA ILE A 227 -4.92 -0.66 13.43
C ILE A 227 -3.79 -0.49 14.47
N ASN A 228 -3.54 -1.54 15.26
CA ASN A 228 -2.45 -1.57 16.24
C ASN A 228 -1.12 -2.03 15.60
N HIS A 229 -1.21 -2.98 14.67
CA HIS A 229 -0.05 -3.59 14.02
C HIS A 229 -0.33 -3.81 12.52
N MET A 230 0.68 -3.63 11.67
CA MET A 230 0.67 -4.02 10.26
C MET A 230 1.88 -4.91 9.93
N PRO A 231 1.79 -5.77 8.90
CA PRO A 231 2.89 -6.67 8.56
C PRO A 231 4.17 -5.93 8.17
N GLU A 232 5.31 -6.46 8.59
CA GLU A 232 6.64 -5.98 8.19
C GLU A 232 7.60 -7.14 7.85
N GLY A 233 8.73 -6.80 7.23
CA GLY A 233 9.88 -7.67 7.05
C GLY A 233 10.17 -8.10 5.61
N CYS A 234 11.40 -8.53 5.35
CA CYS A 234 11.87 -8.81 4.01
C CYS A 234 10.99 -9.80 3.22
N GLY A 235 10.47 -9.31 2.09
CA GLY A 235 9.65 -10.09 1.17
C GLY A 235 8.16 -10.11 1.47
N THR A 236 7.67 -9.42 2.52
CA THR A 236 6.23 -9.14 2.65
C THR A 236 5.78 -8.06 1.66
N TRP A 237 4.53 -8.15 1.24
CA TRP A 237 3.80 -7.08 0.57
C TRP A 237 2.37 -7.08 1.14
N PRO A 238 2.13 -6.32 2.22
CA PRO A 238 0.82 -6.16 2.81
C PRO A 238 0.06 -4.99 2.20
N ALA A 239 -1.25 -5.13 2.11
CA ALA A 239 -2.13 -4.08 1.64
C ALA A 239 -3.42 -3.99 2.48
N PHE A 240 -3.87 -2.76 2.74
CA PHE A 240 -5.26 -2.44 3.08
C PHE A 240 -5.79 -1.46 2.04
N TRP A 241 -6.77 -1.91 1.27
CA TRP A 241 -7.11 -1.33 -0.02
C TRP A 241 -8.59 -1.56 -0.37
N THR A 242 -9.07 -0.95 -1.45
CA THR A 242 -10.41 -1.17 -1.98
C THR A 242 -10.37 -1.39 -3.49
N ASN A 243 -11.18 -2.32 -4.02
CA ASN A 243 -11.20 -2.65 -5.45
C ASN A 243 -12.63 -2.82 -5.97
N GLY A 244 -12.92 -2.23 -7.13
CA GLY A 244 -14.17 -2.36 -7.86
C GLY A 244 -14.21 -3.55 -8.84
N PRO A 245 -15.35 -3.77 -9.51
CA PRO A 245 -15.50 -4.87 -10.45
C PRO A 245 -14.82 -4.58 -11.79
N ASN A 246 -14.20 -5.61 -12.39
CA ASN A 246 -13.49 -5.54 -13.68
C ASN A 246 -12.29 -4.57 -13.65
N TRP A 247 -11.36 -4.76 -12.72
CA TRP A 247 -10.11 -3.99 -12.61
C TRP A 247 -9.41 -3.76 -13.97
N PRO A 248 -8.90 -2.55 -14.26
CA PRO A 248 -8.91 -1.34 -13.42
C PRO A 248 -10.18 -0.48 -13.63
N ALA A 249 -11.20 -0.98 -14.34
CA ALA A 249 -12.36 -0.20 -14.78
C ALA A 249 -13.37 0.13 -13.67
N GLY A 250 -13.37 -0.64 -12.57
CA GLY A 250 -14.11 -0.32 -11.34
C GLY A 250 -13.33 0.54 -10.34
N GLY A 251 -12.07 0.85 -10.65
CA GLY A 251 -11.15 1.60 -9.80
C GLY A 251 -10.63 0.81 -8.60
N GLU A 252 -9.41 1.13 -8.20
CA GLU A 252 -8.70 0.55 -7.06
C GLU A 252 -8.02 1.66 -6.25
N ILE A 253 -8.09 1.58 -4.92
CA ILE A 253 -7.66 2.62 -3.98
C ILE A 253 -6.87 1.97 -2.84
N ASP A 254 -5.57 2.25 -2.80
CA ASP A 254 -4.65 1.65 -1.84
C ASP A 254 -4.45 2.64 -0.69
N ILE A 255 -4.93 2.25 0.49
CA ILE A 255 -5.00 3.12 1.67
C ILE A 255 -3.72 2.94 2.48
N ILE A 256 -3.27 1.69 2.61
CA ILE A 256 -2.00 1.29 3.20
C ILE A 256 -1.33 0.30 2.26
N GLU A 257 -0.17 0.62 1.70
CA GLU A 257 0.60 -0.30 0.87
C GLU A 257 2.11 -0.01 0.93
N GLY A 258 2.90 -1.08 0.82
CA GLY A 258 4.35 -1.02 0.69
C GLY A 258 4.96 -2.42 0.56
N VAL A 259 6.30 -2.47 0.44
CA VAL A 259 7.02 -3.73 0.21
C VAL A 259 8.26 -3.86 1.10
N ALA A 260 8.44 -5.08 1.64
CA ALA A 260 9.55 -5.46 2.50
C ALA A 260 9.75 -4.50 3.69
N ASP A 261 11.01 -4.18 4.03
CA ASP A 261 11.41 -3.29 5.14
C ASP A 261 11.14 -1.80 4.85
N ALA A 262 10.11 -1.47 4.04
CA ALA A 262 9.67 -0.09 3.84
C ALA A 262 9.24 0.54 5.18
N THR A 263 9.54 1.82 5.34
CA THR A 263 9.24 2.58 6.57
C THR A 263 8.24 3.72 6.37
N HIS A 264 7.76 3.89 5.14
CA HIS A 264 6.82 4.94 4.75
C HIS A 264 5.71 4.39 3.85
N ASN A 265 4.48 4.81 4.12
CA ASN A 265 3.30 4.38 3.35
C ASN A 265 3.30 4.98 1.95
N THR A 266 2.90 4.19 0.96
CA THR A 266 2.41 4.72 -0.33
C THR A 266 0.92 4.46 -0.40
N ALA A 267 0.14 5.53 -0.64
CA ALA A 267 -1.27 5.41 -0.96
C ALA A 267 -1.45 5.69 -2.45
N SER A 268 -2.26 4.89 -3.14
CA SER A 268 -2.35 4.89 -4.61
C SER A 268 -3.80 4.89 -5.08
N ILE A 269 -3.99 5.22 -6.36
CA ILE A 269 -5.18 4.80 -7.11
C ILE A 269 -4.78 4.28 -8.49
N HIS A 270 -5.52 3.27 -8.96
CA HIS A 270 -5.33 2.61 -10.25
C HIS A 270 -6.65 2.63 -11.02
N THR A 271 -6.63 3.13 -12.26
CA THR A 271 -7.85 3.44 -13.04
C THR A 271 -7.71 3.07 -14.52
N ASN A 272 -8.82 3.20 -15.26
CA ASN A 272 -8.78 3.39 -16.71
C ASN A 272 -8.07 4.72 -17.12
N PRO A 273 -7.64 4.87 -18.38
CA PRO A 273 -7.11 6.11 -18.94
C PRO A 273 -8.00 7.35 -18.74
N GLY A 274 -7.39 8.46 -18.30
CA GLY A 274 -8.00 9.79 -18.22
C GLY A 274 -8.06 10.44 -16.84
N CYS A 275 -7.77 9.69 -15.78
CA CYS A 275 -7.60 10.20 -14.41
C CYS A 275 -6.13 10.63 -14.18
N THR A 276 -5.90 11.86 -13.72
CA THR A 276 -4.56 12.38 -13.38
C THR A 276 -4.54 13.19 -12.09
N ILE A 277 -3.36 13.28 -11.46
CA ILE A 277 -3.11 14.17 -10.32
C ILE A 277 -2.83 15.60 -10.84
N PRO A 278 -3.57 16.63 -10.39
CA PRO A 278 -3.23 18.03 -10.65
C PRO A 278 -2.01 18.45 -9.84
N TYR A 279 -1.13 19.33 -10.33
CA TYR A 279 0.08 19.73 -9.59
C TYR A 279 -0.20 20.31 -8.19
N ASP A 280 -1.32 21.02 -8.01
CA ASP A 280 -1.78 21.54 -6.73
C ASP A 280 -2.82 20.57 -6.11
N TYR A 281 -2.39 19.36 -5.73
CA TYR A 281 -3.27 18.28 -5.25
C TYR A 281 -3.67 18.37 -3.76
N GLY A 282 -2.85 19.02 -2.93
CA GLY A 282 -3.16 19.27 -1.51
C GLY A 282 -3.02 18.04 -0.61
N ALA A 283 -1.85 17.39 -0.64
CA ALA A 283 -1.48 16.29 0.26
C ALA A 283 0.00 16.41 0.67
N SER A 284 0.39 15.83 1.81
CA SER A 284 1.78 15.80 2.27
C SER A 284 2.67 14.79 1.53
N GLY A 285 2.06 13.74 0.97
CA GLY A 285 2.77 12.71 0.21
C GLY A 285 3.17 13.16 -1.19
N THR A 286 4.34 12.69 -1.63
CA THR A 286 4.93 13.05 -2.93
C THR A 286 4.80 11.91 -3.94
N PRO A 287 4.65 12.19 -5.25
CA PRO A 287 4.60 11.16 -6.29
C PRO A 287 5.70 10.11 -6.18
N ALA A 288 5.30 8.84 -6.04
CA ALA A 288 6.19 7.70 -5.88
C ALA A 288 7.06 7.45 -7.13
N LEU A 289 6.50 7.77 -8.32
CA LEU A 289 7.21 7.74 -9.60
C LEU A 289 7.63 9.14 -10.06
N ALA A 290 8.76 9.20 -10.76
CA ALA A 290 9.33 10.44 -11.28
C ALA A 290 8.67 10.91 -12.59
N GLY A 291 8.79 12.21 -12.88
CA GLY A 291 8.34 12.78 -14.15
C GLY A 291 6.82 12.87 -14.25
N SER A 292 6.26 12.54 -15.42
CA SER A 292 4.81 12.56 -15.67
C SER A 292 4.10 11.26 -15.28
N GLU A 293 4.84 10.17 -15.07
CA GLU A 293 4.26 8.85 -14.77
C GLU A 293 3.60 8.85 -13.39
N GLY A 294 4.24 9.44 -12.36
CA GLY A 294 3.67 9.59 -11.01
C GLY A 294 2.48 10.56 -10.88
N TYR A 295 1.98 11.10 -12.00
CA TYR A 295 0.74 11.89 -12.05
C TYR A 295 -0.35 11.21 -12.91
N ASN A 296 -0.08 10.07 -13.55
CA ASN A 296 -1.03 9.35 -14.37
C ASN A 296 -1.58 8.15 -13.59
N CYS A 297 -2.89 8.08 -13.38
CA CYS A 297 -3.50 7.02 -12.57
C CYS A 297 -3.89 5.78 -13.39
N ALA A 298 -3.73 5.86 -14.72
CA ALA A 298 -4.11 4.81 -15.64
C ALA A 298 -3.16 3.60 -15.56
N ALA A 299 -3.66 2.45 -15.09
CA ALA A 299 -2.83 1.25 -14.88
C ALA A 299 -2.15 0.78 -16.18
N GLU A 300 -2.93 0.62 -17.27
CA GLU A 300 -2.40 0.20 -18.58
C GLU A 300 -1.34 1.17 -19.16
N GLU A 301 -1.37 2.46 -18.80
CA GLU A 301 -0.41 3.46 -19.30
C GLU A 301 0.83 3.62 -18.39
N THR A 302 0.78 3.11 -17.15
CA THR A 302 1.84 3.19 -16.14
C THR A 302 2.52 1.84 -15.85
N ASN A 303 2.20 0.81 -16.64
CA ASN A 303 2.61 -0.57 -16.36
C ASN A 303 2.22 -0.95 -14.91
N ASP A 304 0.91 -0.82 -14.65
CA ASP A 304 0.22 -1.19 -13.40
C ASP A 304 0.63 -0.38 -12.16
N SER A 305 1.50 0.63 -12.30
CA SER A 305 2.03 1.41 -11.16
C SER A 305 1.09 2.48 -10.60
N GLY A 306 0.06 2.88 -11.35
CA GLY A 306 -0.92 3.90 -10.94
C GLY A 306 -0.27 5.25 -10.60
N CYS A 307 -0.97 6.05 -9.78
CA CYS A 307 -0.50 7.36 -9.32
C CYS A 307 -0.32 7.42 -7.79
N GLY A 308 0.61 6.61 -7.29
CA GLY A 308 0.97 6.55 -5.87
C GLY A 308 1.59 7.84 -5.31
N LEU A 309 1.20 8.21 -4.09
CA LEU A 309 1.77 9.27 -3.26
C LEU A 309 2.41 8.65 -2.02
N THR A 310 3.73 8.73 -1.90
CA THR A 310 4.49 8.26 -0.73
C THR A 310 4.60 9.37 0.29
N ASP A 311 4.11 9.14 1.51
CA ASP A 311 4.08 10.16 2.57
C ASP A 311 5.32 10.12 3.47
N THR A 312 5.77 11.32 3.85
CA THR A 312 7.00 11.53 4.64
C THR A 312 6.73 11.79 6.14
N THR A 313 5.47 11.66 6.59
CA THR A 313 5.12 11.73 8.01
C THR A 313 5.70 10.54 8.77
N PRO A 314 6.41 10.73 9.90
CA PRO A 314 6.95 9.63 10.68
C PRO A 314 5.87 8.65 11.15
N ASN A 315 6.27 7.38 11.28
CA ASN A 315 5.48 6.30 11.88
C ASN A 315 4.19 5.93 11.11
N ASN A 316 4.10 6.22 9.80
CA ASN A 316 2.93 5.89 8.99
C ASN A 316 2.91 4.45 8.44
N TYR A 317 4.03 3.72 8.43
CA TYR A 317 4.09 2.35 7.91
C TYR A 317 5.13 1.47 8.65
N GLY A 318 4.96 0.15 8.60
CA GLY A 318 5.93 -0.88 9.00
C GLY A 318 6.48 -0.74 10.43
N THR A 319 7.76 -1.03 10.61
CA THR A 319 8.42 -1.01 11.93
C THR A 319 8.24 0.32 12.69
N PRO A 320 8.32 1.51 12.06
CA PRO A 320 7.98 2.77 12.73
C PRO A 320 6.52 2.91 13.18
N PHE A 321 5.55 2.41 12.40
CA PHE A 321 4.13 2.39 12.79
C PHE A 321 3.89 1.42 13.96
N ASN A 322 4.42 0.20 13.87
CA ASN A 322 4.27 -0.84 14.89
C ASN A 322 4.88 -0.39 16.24
N ASN A 323 6.07 0.21 16.22
CA ASN A 323 6.71 0.78 17.42
C ASN A 323 5.97 1.99 18.02
N ALA A 324 5.04 2.63 17.28
CA ALA A 324 4.21 3.72 17.78
C ALA A 324 2.88 3.25 18.41
N GLY A 325 2.60 1.94 18.43
CA GLY A 325 1.27 1.41 18.76
C GLY A 325 0.25 1.62 17.63
N GLY A 326 0.75 1.70 16.40
CA GLY A 326 -0.02 1.91 15.18
C GLY A 326 -0.74 3.26 15.12
N GLY A 327 -1.99 3.24 14.69
CA GLY A 327 -2.79 4.45 14.46
C GLY A 327 -4.09 4.19 13.71
N VAL A 328 -4.67 5.26 13.18
CA VAL A 328 -5.86 5.21 12.32
C VAL A 328 -5.50 5.67 10.92
N PHE A 329 -5.99 4.93 9.93
CA PHE A 329 -6.10 5.37 8.54
C PHE A 329 -7.56 5.67 8.20
N ALA A 330 -7.79 6.70 7.38
CA ALA A 330 -9.12 6.98 6.85
C ALA A 330 -9.05 7.35 5.37
N MET A 331 -9.84 6.66 4.54
CA MET A 331 -10.06 7.02 3.13
C MET A 331 -11.42 7.70 3.00
N LYS A 332 -11.40 8.92 2.45
CA LYS A 332 -12.57 9.75 2.13
C LYS A 332 -12.77 9.74 0.62
N TRP A 333 -13.98 9.40 0.18
CA TRP A 333 -14.39 9.39 -1.21
C TRP A 333 -15.75 10.09 -1.34
N ASP A 334 -15.74 11.29 -1.93
CA ASP A 334 -16.95 12.06 -2.22
C ASP A 334 -16.82 12.85 -3.54
N SER A 335 -17.72 13.80 -3.81
CA SER A 335 -17.71 14.62 -5.04
C SER A 335 -16.53 15.59 -5.16
N THR A 336 -15.66 15.72 -4.16
CA THR A 336 -14.44 16.54 -4.22
C THR A 336 -13.21 15.77 -4.68
N GLY A 337 -13.23 14.44 -4.62
CA GLY A 337 -12.11 13.56 -4.94
C GLY A 337 -12.02 12.36 -3.99
N ILE A 338 -10.88 11.67 -4.05
CA ILE A 338 -10.46 10.70 -3.05
C ILE A 338 -9.32 11.31 -2.23
N ALA A 339 -9.28 11.06 -0.92
CA ALA A 339 -8.18 11.46 -0.05
C ALA A 339 -7.95 10.42 1.06
N VAL A 340 -6.68 10.15 1.39
CA VAL A 340 -6.26 9.25 2.46
C VAL A 340 -5.58 10.06 3.57
N TYR A 341 -5.97 9.81 4.81
CA TYR A 341 -5.48 10.45 6.02
C TYR A 341 -4.86 9.41 6.96
N PHE A 342 -3.85 9.81 7.74
CA PHE A 342 -3.21 9.00 8.76
C PHE A 342 -3.06 9.78 10.07
N TRP A 343 -3.31 9.11 11.19
CA TRP A 343 -2.95 9.59 12.53
C TRP A 343 -2.28 8.48 13.33
N SER A 344 -1.02 8.68 13.71
CA SER A 344 -0.33 7.82 14.69
C SER A 344 -1.10 7.79 16.02
N ARG A 345 -1.03 6.67 16.77
CA ARG A 345 -1.85 6.33 17.95
C ARG A 345 -2.07 7.47 18.96
N SER A 346 -1.08 8.32 19.20
CA SER A 346 -1.16 9.44 20.16
C SER A 346 -1.93 10.66 19.64
N ASN A 347 -2.20 10.73 18.33
CA ASN A 347 -2.66 11.92 17.61
C ASN A 347 -4.01 11.71 16.91
N ILE A 348 -4.69 10.58 17.17
CA ILE A 348 -6.02 10.28 16.63
C ILE A 348 -7.01 11.36 17.13
N PRO A 349 -7.77 12.03 16.24
CA PRO A 349 -8.66 13.12 16.65
C PRO A 349 -9.93 12.58 17.32
N SER A 350 -10.55 13.39 18.19
CA SER A 350 -11.63 12.93 19.08
C SER A 350 -12.94 12.59 18.36
N ASP A 351 -13.15 13.13 17.16
CA ASP A 351 -14.30 12.82 16.30
C ASP A 351 -14.23 11.37 15.77
N ILE A 352 -13.03 10.92 15.37
CA ILE A 352 -12.75 9.52 15.03
C ILE A 352 -13.00 8.60 16.24
N THR A 353 -12.48 8.95 17.43
CA THR A 353 -12.65 8.09 18.62
C THR A 353 -14.10 8.02 19.09
N ASN A 354 -14.86 9.12 18.96
CA ASN A 354 -16.28 9.18 19.31
C ASN A 354 -17.17 8.51 18.24
N SER A 355 -16.63 8.20 17.06
CA SER A 355 -17.38 7.72 15.89
C SER A 355 -18.36 8.75 15.31
N GLU A 356 -17.97 10.03 15.34
CA GLU A 356 -18.69 11.20 14.80
C GLU A 356 -17.78 11.97 13.81
N PRO A 357 -17.23 11.32 12.77
CA PRO A 357 -16.09 11.85 12.00
C PRO A 357 -16.43 13.09 11.17
N ASN A 358 -15.59 14.13 11.27
CA ASN A 358 -15.78 15.40 10.57
C ASN A 358 -14.54 15.80 9.75
N PRO A 359 -14.43 15.32 8.48
CA PRO A 359 -13.30 15.60 7.61
C PRO A 359 -13.02 17.06 7.28
N ALA A 360 -13.95 17.99 7.56
CA ALA A 360 -13.73 19.42 7.36
C ALA A 360 -12.76 20.06 8.38
N ASN A 361 -12.47 19.36 9.48
CA ASN A 361 -11.54 19.80 10.54
C ASN A 361 -10.23 19.00 10.57
N TRP A 362 -10.01 18.09 9.62
CA TRP A 362 -8.83 17.23 9.56
C TRP A 362 -7.60 17.98 9.02
N PRO A 363 -6.37 17.50 9.32
CA PRO A 363 -5.15 18.05 8.72
C PRO A 363 -5.11 17.81 7.20
N GLU A 364 -4.06 18.31 6.54
CA GLU A 364 -3.72 17.92 5.17
C GLU A 364 -3.64 16.38 5.05
N PRO A 365 -4.27 15.76 4.03
CA PRO A 365 -4.20 14.30 3.83
C PRO A 365 -2.79 13.86 3.44
N ILE A 366 -2.50 12.57 3.62
CA ILE A 366 -1.23 11.97 3.18
C ILE A 366 -1.23 11.65 1.68
N GLY A 367 -2.41 11.45 1.06
CA GLY A 367 -2.59 11.34 -0.38
C GLY A 367 -3.93 11.93 -0.81
N ALA A 368 -3.98 12.60 -1.97
CA ALA A 368 -5.22 13.16 -2.51
C ALA A 368 -5.27 13.16 -4.04
N TRP A 369 -6.45 12.83 -4.57
CA TRP A 369 -6.75 12.76 -6.00
C TRP A 369 -8.03 13.58 -6.28
N PRO A 370 -7.90 14.89 -6.54
CA PRO A 370 -9.04 15.78 -6.67
C PRO A 370 -9.90 15.54 -7.92
N ALA A 371 -11.21 15.73 -7.76
CA ALA A 371 -12.23 15.62 -8.82
C ALA A 371 -12.05 16.58 -10.00
N SER A 372 -11.11 17.54 -9.92
CA SER A 372 -10.75 18.46 -10.99
C SER A 372 -9.97 17.80 -12.14
N GLN A 373 -9.31 16.66 -11.89
CA GLN A 373 -8.61 15.86 -12.90
C GLN A 373 -8.84 14.34 -12.78
N CYS A 374 -9.49 13.87 -11.71
CA CYS A 374 -9.92 12.49 -11.58
C CYS A 374 -11.33 12.41 -10.98
N ASN A 375 -12.36 12.30 -11.82
CA ASN A 375 -13.75 12.25 -11.37
C ASN A 375 -14.03 10.95 -10.59
N PRO A 376 -14.23 11.02 -9.25
CA PRO A 376 -14.19 9.83 -8.41
C PRO A 376 -15.46 8.98 -8.49
N TYR A 377 -16.49 9.40 -9.23
CA TYR A 377 -17.69 8.61 -9.52
C TYR A 377 -17.77 8.13 -10.98
N GLU A 378 -16.69 8.34 -11.76
CA GLU A 378 -16.53 7.83 -13.12
C GLU A 378 -15.48 6.72 -13.17
N TYR A 379 -14.40 6.86 -12.40
CA TYR A 379 -13.33 5.86 -12.32
C TYR A 379 -13.50 4.82 -11.20
N PHE A 380 -14.37 5.07 -10.22
CA PHE A 380 -14.56 4.18 -9.06
C PHE A 380 -16.05 3.90 -8.82
N TYR A 381 -16.40 2.63 -8.56
CA TYR A 381 -17.74 2.22 -8.16
C TYR A 381 -17.73 0.82 -7.55
N ASN A 382 -18.70 0.55 -6.68
CA ASN A 382 -18.99 -0.75 -6.06
C ASN A 382 -17.75 -1.47 -5.52
N ASN A 383 -16.87 -0.70 -4.88
CA ASN A 383 -15.63 -1.18 -4.31
C ASN A 383 -15.91 -2.05 -3.07
N VAL A 384 -15.16 -3.13 -2.92
CA VAL A 384 -15.06 -3.91 -1.67
C VAL A 384 -13.75 -3.55 -0.97
N ALA A 385 -13.71 -3.56 0.36
CA ALA A 385 -12.48 -3.36 1.11
C ALA A 385 -11.75 -4.69 1.33
N ILE A 386 -10.42 -4.66 1.26
CA ILE A 386 -9.57 -5.85 1.23
C ILE A 386 -8.42 -5.66 2.24
N PHE A 387 -8.13 -6.71 3.01
CA PHE A 387 -6.86 -6.88 3.71
C PHE A 387 -6.15 -8.11 3.17
N ASP A 388 -4.86 -8.01 2.89
CA ASP A 388 -4.03 -9.19 2.66
C ASP A 388 -2.56 -9.03 3.07
N THR A 389 -1.79 -10.10 2.86
CA THR A 389 -0.34 -10.04 2.79
C THR A 389 0.16 -11.07 1.80
N THR A 390 0.45 -10.64 0.57
CA THR A 390 1.25 -11.45 -0.36
C THR A 390 2.74 -11.44 0.03
N LEU A 391 3.50 -12.30 -0.62
CA LEU A 391 4.92 -12.54 -0.38
C LEU A 391 5.66 -12.56 -1.72
N CYS A 392 6.71 -11.77 -1.86
CA CYS A 392 7.40 -11.53 -3.12
C CYS A 392 6.48 -10.93 -4.20
N GLY A 393 5.93 -11.74 -5.10
CA GLY A 393 5.13 -11.28 -6.22
C GLY A 393 5.87 -10.34 -7.17
N ASP A 394 5.11 -9.64 -7.99
CA ASP A 394 5.63 -8.71 -8.99
C ASP A 394 6.38 -7.52 -8.36
N TRP A 395 5.84 -6.90 -7.29
CA TRP A 395 6.47 -5.75 -6.65
C TRP A 395 7.57 -6.13 -5.64
N ALA A 396 7.27 -6.78 -4.51
CA ALA A 396 8.30 -7.09 -3.49
C ALA A 396 9.36 -8.10 -3.98
N GLY A 397 8.99 -8.98 -4.91
CA GLY A 397 9.92 -9.88 -5.59
C GLY A 397 10.83 -9.14 -6.57
N GLY A 398 10.28 -8.22 -7.37
CA GLY A 398 11.06 -7.33 -8.23
C GLY A 398 11.99 -6.38 -7.46
N ALA A 399 11.52 -5.87 -6.32
CA ALA A 399 12.24 -4.96 -5.45
C ALA A 399 13.32 -5.63 -4.58
N TRP A 400 13.43 -6.97 -4.55
CA TRP A 400 14.28 -7.73 -3.61
C TRP A 400 15.75 -7.28 -3.52
N SER A 401 16.33 -6.83 -4.64
CA SER A 401 17.72 -6.34 -4.70
C SER A 401 17.86 -4.83 -4.48
N SER A 402 16.75 -4.09 -4.45
CA SER A 402 16.65 -2.65 -4.23
C SER A 402 16.46 -2.34 -2.75
N VAL A 403 16.81 -1.12 -2.34
CA VAL A 403 16.50 -0.61 -0.99
C VAL A 403 15.05 -0.14 -1.00
N ALA A 404 14.20 -0.68 -0.12
CA ALA A 404 12.81 -0.24 0.03
C ALA A 404 12.75 1.21 0.58
N TYR A 405 11.63 1.92 0.40
CA TYR A 405 11.58 3.35 0.74
C TYR A 405 11.83 3.57 2.24
N GLY A 406 12.87 4.32 2.55
CA GLY A 406 13.31 4.61 3.92
C GLY A 406 13.92 3.41 4.66
N ALA A 407 14.20 2.30 3.98
CA ALA A 407 15.04 1.22 4.50
C ALA A 407 16.53 1.59 4.42
N SER A 408 17.40 0.83 5.12
CA SER A 408 18.85 1.08 5.14
C SER A 408 19.68 0.18 4.20
N GLN A 409 19.12 -0.97 3.80
CA GLN A 409 19.76 -1.99 2.95
C GLN A 409 18.69 -2.65 2.06
N SER A 410 19.09 -3.40 1.03
CA SER A 410 18.16 -4.25 0.28
C SER A 410 17.99 -5.60 0.95
N CYS A 411 16.87 -6.29 0.68
CA CYS A 411 16.62 -7.60 1.30
C CYS A 411 17.60 -8.69 0.86
N ALA A 412 18.09 -8.63 -0.37
CA ALA A 412 19.21 -9.46 -0.82
C ALA A 412 20.49 -9.24 0.04
N GLN A 413 20.69 -8.04 0.58
CA GLN A 413 21.84 -7.67 1.41
C GLN A 413 21.63 -7.97 2.90
N SER A 414 20.44 -7.67 3.46
CA SER A 414 20.15 -7.88 4.89
C SER A 414 19.96 -9.37 5.23
N THR A 415 19.32 -10.13 4.35
CA THR A 415 19.06 -11.57 4.56
C THR A 415 20.19 -12.47 4.03
N GLY A 416 20.97 -12.01 3.05
CA GLY A 416 21.96 -12.80 2.32
C GLY A 416 21.38 -13.79 1.30
N TYR A 417 20.06 -13.82 1.08
CA TYR A 417 19.41 -14.71 0.10
C TYR A 417 19.35 -14.07 -1.29
N SER A 418 19.69 -14.85 -2.32
CA SER A 418 19.78 -14.37 -3.70
C SER A 418 18.43 -14.10 -4.37
N THR A 419 17.34 -14.72 -3.88
CA THR A 419 15.97 -14.43 -4.36
C THR A 419 14.98 -14.40 -3.20
N CYS A 420 13.96 -13.55 -3.31
CA CYS A 420 12.87 -13.45 -2.34
C CYS A 420 12.21 -14.81 -2.07
N GLN A 421 11.96 -15.59 -3.12
CA GLN A 421 11.27 -16.88 -3.03
C GLN A 421 12.08 -17.90 -2.21
N SER A 422 13.41 -17.87 -2.32
CA SER A 422 14.29 -18.74 -1.54
C SER A 422 14.34 -18.38 -0.06
N TYR A 423 14.20 -17.09 0.28
CA TYR A 423 14.05 -16.61 1.65
C TYR A 423 12.68 -16.97 2.23
N VAL A 424 11.60 -16.59 1.54
CA VAL A 424 10.21 -16.88 1.92
C VAL A 424 9.98 -18.36 2.16
N ALA A 425 10.57 -19.25 1.37
CA ALA A 425 10.46 -20.69 1.59
C ALA A 425 11.14 -21.16 2.89
N ALA A 426 12.35 -20.64 3.18
CA ALA A 426 13.26 -21.18 4.20
C ALA A 426 13.21 -20.48 5.57
N GLN A 427 12.64 -19.27 5.67
CA GLN A 427 12.75 -18.43 6.89
C GLN A 427 11.41 -18.11 7.53
N GLY A 428 10.62 -19.15 7.86
CA GLY A 428 9.29 -18.96 8.47
C GLY A 428 9.29 -18.16 9.77
N ALA A 429 10.31 -18.32 10.61
CA ALA A 429 10.43 -17.57 11.86
C ALA A 429 10.62 -16.05 11.66
N ALA A 430 11.05 -15.59 10.47
CA ALA A 430 11.20 -14.17 10.17
C ALA A 430 9.88 -13.47 9.83
N PHE A 431 8.79 -14.21 9.65
CA PHE A 431 7.44 -13.68 9.44
C PHE A 431 6.67 -13.55 10.77
N SER A 432 7.38 -13.46 11.91
CA SER A 432 6.80 -13.27 13.24
C SER A 432 5.93 -12.01 13.32
N ASP A 433 6.42 -10.94 12.69
CA ASP A 433 5.85 -9.59 12.71
C ASP A 433 5.13 -9.27 11.39
N ALA A 434 4.96 -10.27 10.53
CA ALA A 434 4.15 -10.20 9.31
C ALA A 434 2.66 -10.46 9.64
N TYR A 435 2.07 -9.60 10.46
CA TYR A 435 0.64 -9.66 10.83
C TYR A 435 -0.02 -8.28 10.93
N TRP A 436 -1.29 -8.26 10.54
CA TRP A 436 -2.23 -7.20 10.87
C TRP A 436 -2.82 -7.46 12.26
N GLU A 437 -2.94 -6.42 13.09
CA GLU A 437 -3.84 -6.39 14.25
C GLU A 437 -4.76 -5.17 14.13
N VAL A 438 -6.05 -5.42 14.00
CA VAL A 438 -7.08 -4.42 13.68
C VAL A 438 -8.09 -4.34 14.83
N TYR A 439 -8.30 -3.14 15.38
CA TYR A 439 -9.32 -2.90 16.41
C TYR A 439 -10.71 -2.73 15.77
N SER A 440 -10.81 -1.95 14.69
CA SER A 440 -12.04 -1.88 13.90
C SER A 440 -11.81 -1.37 12.48
N VAL A 441 -12.69 -1.78 11.56
CA VAL A 441 -12.97 -1.05 10.32
C VAL A 441 -14.40 -0.53 10.36
N LYS A 442 -14.61 0.75 10.04
CA LYS A 442 -15.91 1.42 10.05
C LYS A 442 -16.13 2.13 8.73
N LEU A 443 -17.29 1.92 8.11
CA LEU A 443 -17.74 2.68 6.94
C LEU A 443 -18.83 3.66 7.37
N TYR A 444 -18.64 4.94 7.04
CA TYR A 444 -19.63 5.99 7.17
C TYR A 444 -20.05 6.46 5.77
N GLN A 445 -21.31 6.83 5.60
CA GLN A 445 -21.85 7.34 4.33
C GLN A 445 -22.80 8.53 4.58
N GLN A 446 -22.79 9.50 3.66
CA GLN A 446 -23.76 10.60 3.65
C GLN A 446 -25.08 10.16 2.99
N ALA A 447 -26.17 10.88 3.26
CA ALA A 447 -27.47 10.59 2.66
C ALA A 447 -27.41 10.68 1.12
N GLY A 448 -27.66 9.55 0.44
CA GLY A 448 -27.56 9.43 -1.02
C GLY A 448 -26.29 8.72 -1.52
N MET A 449 -25.30 8.46 -0.66
CA MET A 449 -24.22 7.50 -0.93
C MET A 449 -24.70 6.09 -0.59
N GLY A 450 -24.34 5.09 -1.41
CA GLY A 450 -24.86 3.74 -1.28
C GLY A 450 -24.34 2.79 -2.36
N SER A 451 -24.72 1.51 -2.24
CA SER A 451 -24.48 0.41 -3.20
C SER A 451 -25.61 0.29 -4.21
#